data_AF-A0A3R6SJ23-F1
#
_entry.id   AF-A0A3R6SJ23-F1
#
_cell.length_a   1.000
_cell.length_b   1.000
_cell.length_c   1.000
_cell.angle_alpha   90.00
_cell.angle_beta   90.00
_cell.angle_gamma   90.00
#
_symmetry.space_group_name_H-M   'P 1'
#
loop_
_entity.id
_entity.type
_entity.pdbx_description
1 polymer ?
#
loop_
_entity_poly.entity_id
_entity_poly.type
_entity_poly.pdbx_seq_one_letter_code
_entity_poly.pdbx_strand_id
1 'polypeptide(L)'
;MSEENKNVADALNDIFEDDPAKKERDKEIAKYEKKRQKAIDKEQKKVAKKAAKEAKEAEKKTADDEQENKEKSSWSWDKAVAESSADAKAETADKSEEASQKETSEEAAGAAKSESSDKTAEAVNTDSSEEVYNEDGELDEKALKKQLRKEKKEAKKKEKAEKEVNIVKDLIFLCIYIIIVIGICWAVLTFVGQRTEVSGESMSNTLHSGDTLWIDKLEYEFGSPKRFDVVVFPYGDDDETFFIKRIIGLPGETVYIDEDGVIYINDEPLEGDVYGREAIASDKRGVAAEEITLGDDEYFVLGDNRNNSRDSRVEDVGNIHKKDIIGRAVFRFTGGFGKIE
;
A
#
# COMPACT_ATOMS: atom_id res chain seq x y z
N MET A 1 -9.41 18.60 -77.76
CA MET A 1 -9.45 17.38 -76.92
C MET A 1 -9.52 17.75 -75.43
N SER A 2 -10.49 18.56 -74.99
CA SER A 2 -10.55 19.03 -73.59
C SER A 2 -11.95 19.05 -72.96
N GLU A 3 -12.99 18.63 -73.67
CA GLU A 3 -14.36 18.58 -73.14
C GLU A 3 -14.92 17.14 -73.02
N GLU A 4 -14.56 16.22 -73.91
CA GLU A 4 -14.98 14.81 -73.79
C GLU A 4 -14.37 14.08 -72.58
N ASN A 5 -13.15 14.45 -72.16
CA ASN A 5 -12.49 13.79 -71.02
C ASN A 5 -12.99 14.25 -69.65
N LYS A 6 -13.74 15.36 -69.56
CA LYS A 6 -14.36 15.79 -68.29
C LYS A 6 -15.64 14.98 -68.01
N ASN A 7 -16.46 14.74 -69.04
CA ASN A 7 -17.69 13.96 -68.89
C ASN A 7 -17.44 12.49 -68.50
N VAL A 8 -16.31 11.89 -68.92
CA VAL A 8 -15.99 10.49 -68.57
C VAL A 8 -15.50 10.37 -67.11
N ALA A 9 -14.78 11.37 -66.60
CA ALA A 9 -14.30 11.37 -65.22
C ALA A 9 -15.45 11.62 -64.21
N ASP A 10 -16.37 12.53 -64.54
CA ASP A 10 -17.54 12.78 -63.70
C ASP A 10 -18.53 11.59 -63.73
N ALA A 11 -18.72 10.94 -64.90
CA ALA A 11 -19.54 9.73 -65.01
C ALA A 11 -18.93 8.48 -64.33
N LEU A 12 -17.60 8.41 -64.19
CA LEU A 12 -16.93 7.32 -63.46
C LEU A 12 -17.00 7.50 -61.93
N ASN A 13 -17.03 8.74 -61.43
CA ASN A 13 -17.23 9.00 -60.00
C ASN A 13 -18.67 8.69 -59.55
N ASP A 14 -19.68 8.98 -60.39
CA ASP A 14 -21.08 8.63 -60.08
C ASP A 14 -21.34 7.11 -60.02
N ILE A 15 -20.50 6.28 -60.67
CA ILE A 15 -20.61 4.81 -60.62
C ILE A 15 -19.97 4.22 -59.35
N PHE A 16 -19.03 4.93 -58.71
CA PHE A 16 -18.30 4.46 -57.52
C PHE A 16 -18.77 5.09 -56.20
N GLU A 17 -19.68 6.06 -56.23
CA GLU A 17 -20.25 6.67 -55.01
C GLU A 17 -21.33 5.82 -54.32
N ASP A 18 -22.00 4.93 -55.06
CA ASP A 18 -23.05 4.04 -54.55
C ASP A 18 -22.54 2.60 -54.27
N ASP A 19 -21.25 2.44 -53.94
CA ASP A 19 -20.75 1.17 -53.41
C ASP A 19 -21.29 0.97 -51.97
N PRO A 20 -22.22 0.03 -51.74
CA PRO A 20 -22.79 -0.21 -50.41
C PRO A 20 -21.71 -0.57 -49.38
N ALA A 21 -20.61 -1.20 -49.80
CA ALA A 21 -19.53 -1.59 -48.90
C ALA A 21 -18.71 -0.40 -48.38
N LYS A 22 -18.58 0.68 -49.16
CA LYS A 22 -17.94 1.92 -48.72
C LYS A 22 -18.82 2.66 -47.70
N LYS A 23 -20.12 2.75 -47.98
CA LYS A 23 -21.11 3.38 -47.11
C LYS A 23 -21.26 2.66 -45.76
N GLU A 24 -21.14 1.33 -45.75
CA GLU A 24 -21.09 0.56 -44.50
C GLU A 24 -19.80 0.78 -43.71
N ARG A 25 -18.64 0.81 -44.36
CA ARG A 25 -17.37 1.13 -43.70
C ARG A 25 -17.37 2.53 -43.09
N ASP A 26 -17.88 3.53 -43.80
CA ASP A 26 -17.96 4.91 -43.30
C ASP A 26 -18.89 5.03 -42.08
N LYS A 27 -20.02 4.28 -42.07
CA LYS A 27 -20.90 4.18 -40.89
C LYS A 27 -20.21 3.52 -39.71
N GLU A 28 -19.39 2.49 -39.97
CA GLU A 28 -18.64 1.80 -38.93
C GLU A 28 -17.56 2.70 -38.33
N ILE A 29 -16.80 3.42 -39.18
CA ILE A 29 -15.81 4.41 -38.78
C ILE A 29 -16.47 5.51 -37.92
N ALA A 30 -17.60 6.08 -38.36
CA ALA A 30 -18.34 7.08 -37.60
C ALA A 30 -18.83 6.54 -36.23
N LYS A 31 -19.20 5.26 -36.16
CA LYS A 31 -19.58 4.59 -34.90
C LYS A 31 -18.38 4.45 -33.95
N TYR A 32 -17.20 4.11 -34.48
CA TYR A 32 -15.96 4.03 -33.69
C TYR A 32 -15.49 5.41 -33.23
N GLU A 33 -15.54 6.43 -34.07
CA GLU A 33 -15.20 7.81 -33.69
C GLU A 33 -16.13 8.33 -32.60
N LYS A 34 -17.44 8.07 -32.69
CA LYS A 34 -18.41 8.44 -31.65
C LYS A 34 -18.15 7.71 -30.33
N LYS A 35 -17.73 6.45 -30.37
CA LYS A 35 -17.31 5.71 -29.16
C LYS A 35 -16.02 6.28 -28.57
N ARG A 36 -15.04 6.62 -29.41
CA ARG A 36 -13.77 7.22 -28.99
C ARG A 36 -13.98 8.59 -28.34
N GLN A 37 -14.82 9.44 -28.93
CA GLN A 37 -15.15 10.75 -28.36
C GLN A 37 -15.81 10.62 -26.99
N LYS A 38 -16.78 9.70 -26.84
CA LYS A 38 -17.41 9.42 -25.53
C LYS A 38 -16.41 8.93 -24.48
N ALA A 39 -15.41 8.15 -24.87
CA ALA A 39 -14.36 7.68 -23.96
C ALA A 39 -13.46 8.84 -23.51
N ILE A 40 -13.07 9.72 -24.44
CA ILE A 40 -12.29 10.93 -24.14
C ILE A 40 -13.08 11.84 -23.20
N ASP A 41 -14.37 12.09 -23.47
CA ASP A 41 -15.22 12.94 -22.62
C ASP A 41 -15.39 12.34 -21.21
N LYS A 42 -15.47 11.01 -21.09
CA LYS A 42 -15.55 10.31 -19.79
C LYS A 42 -14.25 10.45 -19.01
N GLU A 43 -13.10 10.32 -19.65
CA GLU A 43 -11.80 10.54 -19.03
C GLU A 43 -11.60 12.00 -18.62
N GLN A 44 -11.96 12.96 -19.47
CA GLN A 44 -11.93 14.39 -19.11
C GLN A 44 -12.82 14.70 -17.90
N LYS A 45 -14.02 14.11 -17.82
CA LYS A 45 -14.89 14.26 -16.64
C LYS A 45 -14.29 13.63 -15.37
N LYS A 46 -13.61 12.49 -15.47
CA LYS A 46 -12.91 11.89 -14.33
C LYS A 46 -11.75 12.78 -13.85
N VAL A 47 -10.96 13.30 -14.77
CA VAL A 47 -9.85 14.22 -14.47
C VAL A 47 -10.37 15.50 -13.83
N ALA A 48 -11.44 16.09 -14.37
CA ALA A 48 -12.07 17.28 -13.79
C ALA A 48 -12.64 17.00 -12.38
N LYS A 49 -13.25 15.84 -12.15
CA LYS A 49 -13.76 15.45 -10.82
C LYS A 49 -12.63 15.23 -9.81
N LYS A 50 -11.50 14.68 -10.26
CA LYS A 50 -10.30 14.51 -9.43
C LYS A 50 -9.69 15.86 -9.08
N ALA A 51 -9.50 16.74 -10.06
CA ALA A 51 -9.00 18.09 -9.84
C ALA A 51 -9.91 18.91 -8.92
N ALA A 52 -11.23 18.78 -9.04
CA ALA A 52 -12.19 19.44 -8.14
C ALA A 52 -12.13 18.90 -6.70
N LYS A 53 -11.84 17.60 -6.52
CA LYS A 53 -11.65 17.00 -5.19
C LYS A 53 -10.35 17.51 -4.56
N GLU A 54 -9.26 17.54 -5.33
CA GLU A 54 -7.95 18.05 -4.90
C GLU A 54 -8.02 19.56 -4.56
N ALA A 55 -8.77 20.36 -5.33
CA ALA A 55 -8.98 21.77 -5.04
C ALA A 55 -9.77 21.99 -3.73
N LYS A 56 -10.83 21.20 -3.48
CA LYS A 56 -11.58 21.26 -2.21
C LYS A 56 -10.75 20.81 -1.00
N GLU A 57 -9.86 19.84 -1.20
CA GLU A 57 -8.95 19.37 -0.15
C GLU A 57 -7.86 20.40 0.14
N ALA A 58 -7.38 21.12 -0.88
CA ALA A 58 -6.47 22.25 -0.71
C ALA A 58 -7.13 23.44 -0.01
N GLU A 59 -8.37 23.80 -0.37
CA GLU A 59 -9.14 24.86 0.32
C GLU A 59 -9.39 24.53 1.79
N LYS A 60 -9.67 23.26 2.12
CA LYS A 60 -9.85 22.82 3.50
C LYS A 60 -8.55 22.94 4.30
N LYS A 61 -7.41 22.56 3.73
CA LYS A 61 -6.10 22.74 4.38
C LYS A 61 -5.76 24.21 4.61
N THR A 62 -6.04 25.09 3.66
CA THR A 62 -5.82 26.53 3.85
C THR A 62 -6.75 27.15 4.89
N ALA A 63 -7.98 26.64 5.05
CA ALA A 63 -8.90 27.09 6.08
C ALA A 63 -8.52 26.58 7.48
N ASP A 64 -8.02 25.34 7.59
CA ASP A 64 -7.50 24.77 8.84
C ASP A 64 -6.22 25.52 9.27
N ASP A 65 -5.32 25.86 8.33
CA ASP A 65 -4.11 26.67 8.60
C ASP A 65 -4.44 28.13 9.02
N GLU A 66 -5.49 28.75 8.46
CA GLU A 66 -5.97 30.08 8.88
C GLU A 66 -6.62 30.06 10.27
N GLN A 67 -7.28 28.96 10.64
CA GLN A 67 -7.88 28.79 11.96
C GLN A 67 -6.80 28.53 13.03
N GLU A 68 -5.77 27.74 12.72
CA GLU A 68 -4.61 27.52 13.59
C GLU A 68 -3.79 28.82 13.79
N ASN A 69 -3.70 29.67 12.76
CA ASN A 69 -3.02 30.97 12.86
C ASN A 69 -3.86 32.04 13.60
N LYS A 70 -5.19 31.92 13.59
CA LYS A 70 -6.09 32.73 14.46
C LYS A 70 -6.03 32.29 15.92
N GLU A 71 -5.90 31.00 16.21
CA GLU A 71 -5.70 30.51 17.58
C GLU A 71 -4.31 30.89 18.12
N LYS A 72 -3.27 30.89 17.28
CA LYS A 72 -1.92 31.35 17.65
C LYS A 72 -1.81 32.88 17.80
N SER A 73 -2.59 33.67 17.05
CA SER A 73 -2.63 35.14 17.20
C SER A 73 -3.57 35.64 18.31
N SER A 74 -4.40 34.76 18.89
CA SER A 74 -5.16 35.04 20.12
C SER A 74 -4.29 34.94 21.40
N TRP A 75 -3.03 34.52 21.31
CA TRP A 75 -2.08 34.58 22.42
C TRP A 75 -1.33 35.93 22.37
N SER A 76 -2.03 37.01 22.70
CA SER A 76 -1.43 38.33 22.92
C SER A 76 -0.61 38.33 24.23
N TRP A 77 0.49 39.09 24.22
CA TRP A 77 1.43 39.31 25.33
C TRP A 77 0.81 39.83 26.64
N ASP A 78 -0.48 40.17 26.65
CA ASP A 78 -1.18 40.72 27.82
C ASP A 78 -1.42 39.69 28.95
N LYS A 79 -1.41 38.38 28.65
CA LYS A 79 -1.67 37.35 29.67
C LYS A 79 -0.43 37.00 30.54
N ALA A 80 0.78 37.32 30.09
CA ALA A 80 2.01 37.11 30.88
C ALA A 80 2.31 38.24 31.89
N VAL A 81 1.69 39.41 31.71
CA VAL A 81 1.83 40.57 32.62
C VAL A 81 0.75 40.55 33.73
N ALA A 82 -0.38 39.89 33.49
CA ALA A 82 -1.46 39.75 34.46
C ALA A 82 -1.23 38.63 35.51
N GLU A 83 -0.41 37.62 35.22
CA GLU A 83 -0.07 36.53 36.18
C GLU A 83 1.26 36.75 36.92
N SER A 84 1.97 37.86 36.69
CA SER A 84 3.19 38.24 37.43
C SER A 84 2.99 39.44 38.37
N SER A 85 1.75 39.93 38.54
CA SER A 85 1.43 41.07 39.41
C SER A 85 0.31 40.82 40.43
N ALA A 86 -0.12 39.57 40.63
CA ALA A 86 -1.18 39.20 41.58
C ALA A 86 -0.72 38.45 42.85
N ASP A 87 0.59 38.34 43.11
CA ASP A 87 1.12 37.76 44.36
C ASP A 87 2.16 38.70 44.99
N ALA A 88 1.76 39.94 45.26
CA ALA A 88 2.49 40.86 46.13
C ALA A 88 1.58 41.98 46.67
N LYS A 89 0.58 41.64 47.50
CA LYS A 89 0.05 42.50 48.58
C LYS A 89 -1.18 41.89 49.29
N ALA A 90 -0.93 41.30 50.47
CA ALA A 90 -1.76 41.23 51.68
C ALA A 90 -1.10 40.11 52.53
N GLU A 91 -0.75 40.23 53.80
CA GLU A 91 -1.13 41.15 54.86
C GLU A 91 -0.05 41.08 55.95
N THR A 92 0.17 42.20 56.63
CA THR A 92 0.95 42.29 57.87
C THR A 92 -0.04 42.61 59.00
N ALA A 93 -0.19 41.70 59.96
CA ALA A 93 -0.76 41.82 61.33
C ALA A 93 -1.09 40.38 61.78
N ASP A 94 -0.84 39.83 62.97
CA ASP A 94 -0.38 40.29 64.28
C ASP A 94 0.10 39.03 65.07
N LYS A 95 0.92 39.24 66.11
CA LYS A 95 1.39 38.37 67.23
C LYS A 95 0.77 36.96 67.41
N SER A 96 1.49 35.92 67.85
CA SER A 96 2.30 35.77 69.08
C SER A 96 2.83 34.32 69.21
N GLU A 97 3.96 34.16 69.93
CA GLU A 97 4.41 32.97 70.73
C GLU A 97 4.57 31.60 70.00
N GLU A 98 5.56 30.73 70.21
CA GLU A 98 6.69 30.58 71.14
C GLU A 98 7.62 29.48 70.55
N ALA A 99 8.91 29.55 70.89
CA ALA A 99 9.91 28.46 71.00
C ALA A 99 9.92 27.24 70.04
N SER A 100 11.05 27.05 69.35
CA SER A 100 12.09 26.08 69.76
C SER A 100 12.98 25.66 68.58
N GLN A 101 14.30 25.89 68.76
CA GLN A 101 15.48 25.08 68.41
C GLN A 101 15.33 24.02 67.29
N LYS A 102 16.25 23.89 66.34
CA LYS A 102 17.68 23.58 66.53
C LYS A 102 18.31 23.53 65.11
N GLU A 103 19.39 24.27 64.86
CA GLU A 103 20.76 23.75 64.54
C GLU A 103 20.77 22.50 63.63
N THR A 104 21.59 22.37 62.59
CA THR A 104 22.88 22.98 62.23
C THR A 104 23.29 22.35 60.90
N SER A 105 24.07 23.09 60.10
CA SER A 105 25.34 22.70 59.43
C SER A 105 25.43 21.34 58.72
N GLU A 106 26.13 21.16 57.61
CA GLU A 106 27.29 21.80 56.99
C GLU A 106 27.10 21.59 55.47
N GLU A 107 27.48 22.54 54.61
CA GLU A 107 28.86 22.65 54.06
C GLU A 107 29.26 21.37 53.27
N ALA A 108 29.85 21.42 52.09
CA ALA A 108 30.45 22.47 51.29
C ALA A 108 30.49 21.88 49.86
N ALA A 109 30.33 22.70 48.83
CA ALA A 109 31.43 23.16 47.97
C ALA A 109 32.10 22.03 47.15
N GLY A 110 32.37 22.20 45.86
CA GLY A 110 32.26 23.33 44.95
C GLY A 110 32.14 22.74 43.54
N ALA A 111 31.48 23.42 42.61
CA ALA A 111 32.02 24.59 41.93
C ALA A 111 33.28 24.20 41.14
N ALA A 112 33.43 24.52 39.87
CA ALA A 112 32.66 25.34 38.95
C ALA A 112 33.23 24.97 37.55
N LYS A 113 32.43 25.07 36.48
CA LYS A 113 32.56 26.11 35.44
C LYS A 113 33.96 26.21 34.81
N SER A 114 34.12 26.39 33.51
CA SER A 114 33.26 26.99 32.48
C SER A 114 34.10 26.87 31.21
N GLU A 115 33.51 26.38 30.14
CA GLU A 115 33.04 27.17 29.00
C GLU A 115 34.11 27.84 28.12
N SER A 116 33.78 27.76 26.84
CA SER A 116 34.08 28.69 25.77
C SER A 116 35.48 28.53 25.19
N SER A 117 35.73 28.79 23.92
CA SER A 117 34.92 28.95 22.71
C SER A 117 35.94 29.27 21.62
N ASP A 118 35.49 29.17 20.38
CA ASP A 118 35.96 30.00 19.27
C ASP A 118 37.17 29.53 18.44
N LYS A 119 36.85 29.33 17.16
CA LYS A 119 37.51 29.83 15.94
C LYS A 119 38.87 29.31 15.45
N THR A 120 38.80 29.05 14.13
CA THR A 120 39.77 29.30 13.05
C THR A 120 41.07 28.50 13.05
N ALA A 121 41.30 27.77 11.96
CA ALA A 121 42.41 28.06 11.05
C ALA A 121 42.29 27.24 9.77
N GLU A 122 42.06 27.96 8.68
CA GLU A 122 42.41 27.59 7.32
C GLU A 122 43.93 27.29 7.29
N ALA A 123 44.31 26.01 7.21
CA ALA A 123 45.71 25.62 7.10
C ALA A 123 46.17 25.85 5.66
N VAL A 124 46.62 27.08 5.41
CA VAL A 124 47.54 27.41 4.33
C VAL A 124 48.78 26.52 4.50
N ASN A 125 48.95 25.53 3.62
CA ASN A 125 50.19 24.77 3.50
C ASN A 125 51.26 25.69 2.87
N THR A 126 51.82 26.58 3.68
CA THR A 126 53.16 27.14 3.48
C THR A 126 54.14 26.26 4.21
N ASP A 127 54.49 25.11 3.62
CA ASP A 127 55.70 24.38 3.97
C ASP A 127 56.11 23.47 2.82
N SER A 128 56.86 24.00 1.85
CA SER A 128 57.60 23.20 0.86
C SER A 128 58.61 24.00 0.04
N SER A 129 58.74 25.31 0.22
CA SER A 129 59.68 26.12 -0.56
C SER A 129 61.11 26.16 -0.02
N GLU A 130 61.37 25.64 1.20
CA GLU A 130 62.72 25.65 1.80
C GLU A 130 63.59 24.43 1.45
N GLU A 131 63.04 23.36 0.84
CA GLU A 131 63.83 22.14 0.55
C GLU A 131 64.56 22.13 -0.82
N VAL A 132 64.42 23.18 -1.65
CA VAL A 132 64.87 23.14 -3.06
C VAL A 132 66.07 24.04 -3.35
N TYR A 133 66.55 24.82 -2.37
CA TYR A 133 67.71 25.70 -2.50
C TYR A 133 68.78 25.33 -1.48
N ASN A 134 70.04 25.23 -1.89
CA ASN A 134 71.17 25.10 -0.95
C ASN A 134 71.47 26.47 -0.30
N GLU A 135 72.31 26.50 0.75
CA GLU A 135 72.72 27.73 1.49
C GLU A 135 73.22 28.89 0.59
N ASP A 136 73.56 28.58 -0.67
CA ASP A 136 74.12 29.48 -1.68
C ASP A 136 73.08 30.07 -2.65
N GLY A 137 71.81 29.65 -2.57
CA GLY A 137 70.71 30.15 -3.41
C GLY A 137 70.53 29.45 -4.78
N GLU A 138 71.26 28.37 -5.06
CA GLU A 138 71.06 27.56 -6.28
C GLU A 138 70.08 26.40 -6.08
N LEU A 139 69.28 26.12 -7.13
CA LEU A 139 68.29 25.04 -7.19
C LEU A 139 68.96 23.64 -7.07
N ASP A 140 68.68 22.90 -6.00
CA ASP A 140 69.12 21.51 -5.85
C ASP A 140 68.29 20.58 -6.76
N GLU A 141 68.87 20.28 -7.93
CA GLU A 141 68.29 19.39 -8.93
C GLU A 141 67.96 17.98 -8.37
N LYS A 142 68.66 17.52 -7.32
CA LYS A 142 68.39 16.24 -6.67
C LYS A 142 67.19 16.32 -5.73
N ALA A 143 67.06 17.39 -4.95
CA ALA A 143 65.87 17.64 -4.12
C ALA A 143 64.61 17.77 -5.00
N LEU A 144 64.69 18.52 -6.10
CA LEU A 144 63.61 18.67 -7.07
C LEU A 144 63.19 17.33 -7.69
N LYS A 145 64.15 16.50 -8.14
CA LYS A 145 63.86 15.15 -8.66
C LYS A 145 63.25 14.21 -7.60
N LYS A 146 63.63 14.38 -6.33
CA LYS A 146 63.10 13.59 -5.21
C LYS A 146 61.66 13.98 -4.91
N GLN A 147 61.34 15.27 -4.87
CA GLN A 147 59.97 15.78 -4.70
C GLN A 147 59.06 15.36 -5.87
N LEU A 148 59.49 15.56 -7.13
CA LEU A 148 58.74 15.12 -8.32
C LEU A 148 58.48 13.61 -8.35
N ARG A 149 59.42 12.78 -7.85
CA ARG A 149 59.22 11.33 -7.70
C ARG A 149 58.22 10.99 -6.60
N LYS A 150 58.16 11.78 -5.53
CA LYS A 150 57.22 11.63 -4.40
C LYS A 150 55.80 11.97 -4.86
N GLU A 151 55.62 13.12 -5.51
CA GLU A 151 54.34 13.55 -6.09
C GLU A 151 53.82 12.56 -7.13
N LYS A 152 54.68 12.08 -8.05
CA LYS A 152 54.28 11.04 -9.02
C LYS A 152 53.86 9.73 -8.36
N LYS A 153 54.46 9.36 -7.22
CA LYS A 153 54.07 8.17 -6.44
C LYS A 153 52.73 8.40 -5.73
N GLU A 154 52.50 9.57 -5.17
CA GLU A 154 51.25 9.94 -4.50
C GLU A 154 50.08 10.05 -5.49
N ALA A 155 50.30 10.65 -6.66
CA ALA A 155 49.32 10.71 -7.75
C ALA A 155 48.92 9.30 -8.22
N LYS A 156 49.90 8.41 -8.44
CA LYS A 156 49.62 7.00 -8.77
C LYS A 156 48.87 6.27 -7.65
N LYS A 157 49.14 6.60 -6.39
CA LYS A 157 48.47 5.99 -5.23
C LYS A 157 47.02 6.46 -5.12
N LYS A 158 46.76 7.76 -5.36
CA LYS A 158 45.41 8.34 -5.45
C LYS A 158 44.61 7.73 -6.61
N GLU A 159 45.20 7.66 -7.81
CA GLU A 159 44.54 7.05 -8.97
C GLU A 159 44.17 5.58 -8.74
N LYS A 160 45.04 4.82 -8.06
CA LYS A 160 44.79 3.41 -7.72
C LYS A 160 43.68 3.28 -6.67
N ALA A 161 43.67 4.14 -5.65
CA ALA A 161 42.62 4.17 -4.63
C ALA A 161 41.26 4.57 -5.22
N GLU A 162 41.22 5.56 -6.13
CA GLU A 162 40.00 5.94 -6.84
C GLU A 162 39.46 4.80 -7.72
N LYS A 163 40.34 4.08 -8.42
CA LYS A 163 39.97 2.87 -9.19
C LYS A 163 39.43 1.76 -8.30
N GLU A 164 40.07 1.47 -7.17
CA GLU A 164 39.59 0.46 -6.21
C GLU A 164 38.24 0.84 -5.59
N VAL A 165 38.03 2.12 -5.25
CA VAL A 165 36.75 2.62 -4.75
C VAL A 165 35.65 2.50 -5.79
N ASN A 166 35.94 2.74 -7.08
CA ASN A 166 34.95 2.58 -8.14
C ASN A 166 34.58 1.10 -8.35
N ILE A 167 35.55 0.18 -8.31
CA ILE A 167 35.27 -1.26 -8.40
C ILE A 167 34.44 -1.73 -7.19
N VAL A 168 34.74 -1.27 -5.98
CA VAL A 168 33.97 -1.61 -4.77
C VAL A 168 32.55 -1.05 -4.86
N LYS A 169 32.36 0.19 -5.33
CA LYS A 169 31.03 0.77 -5.55
C LYS A 169 30.24 -0.03 -6.58
N ASP A 170 30.85 -0.39 -7.71
CA ASP A 170 30.19 -1.19 -8.75
C ASP A 170 29.81 -2.58 -8.24
N LEU A 171 30.66 -3.20 -7.41
CA LEU A 171 30.35 -4.47 -6.75
C LEU A 171 29.18 -4.34 -5.76
N ILE A 172 29.14 -3.26 -4.97
CA ILE A 172 28.02 -2.98 -4.06
C ILE A 172 26.72 -2.79 -4.85
N PHE A 173 26.74 -1.99 -5.92
CA PHE A 173 25.56 -1.80 -6.77
C PHE A 173 25.10 -3.12 -7.42
N LEU A 174 26.03 -3.97 -7.87
CA LEU A 174 25.72 -5.29 -8.42
C LEU A 174 25.09 -6.20 -7.35
N CYS A 175 25.64 -6.23 -6.14
CA CYS A 175 25.08 -7.00 -5.03
C CYS A 175 23.66 -6.52 -4.67
N ILE A 176 23.44 -5.20 -4.59
CA ILE A 176 22.11 -4.62 -4.33
C ILE A 176 21.13 -5.01 -5.44
N TYR A 177 21.55 -4.92 -6.71
CA TYR A 177 20.72 -5.33 -7.85
C TYR A 177 20.32 -6.82 -7.75
N ILE A 178 21.27 -7.71 -7.44
CA ILE A 178 20.99 -9.13 -7.26
C ILE A 178 20.02 -9.37 -6.11
N ILE A 179 20.19 -8.68 -4.97
CA ILE A 179 19.28 -8.79 -3.82
C ILE A 179 17.87 -8.33 -4.20
N ILE A 180 17.75 -7.23 -4.94
CA ILE A 180 16.45 -6.73 -5.41
C ILE A 180 15.79 -7.76 -6.34
N VAL A 181 16.53 -8.31 -7.29
CA VAL A 181 16.01 -9.34 -8.21
C VAL A 181 15.59 -10.60 -7.45
N ILE A 182 16.40 -11.07 -6.50
CA ILE A 182 16.04 -12.22 -5.64
C ILE A 182 14.80 -11.90 -4.80
N GLY A 183 14.73 -10.70 -4.22
CA GLY A 183 13.57 -10.26 -3.44
C GLY A 183 12.30 -10.19 -4.28
N ILE A 184 12.37 -9.66 -5.51
CA ILE A 184 11.25 -9.64 -6.46
C ILE A 184 10.90 -11.06 -6.88
N CYS A 185 11.85 -11.91 -7.25
CA CYS A 185 11.56 -13.30 -7.63
C CYS A 185 10.97 -14.10 -6.47
N TRP A 186 11.50 -13.94 -5.25
CA TRP A 186 10.94 -14.56 -4.05
C TRP A 186 9.52 -14.06 -3.82
N ALA A 187 9.30 -12.75 -3.83
CA ALA A 187 7.98 -12.16 -3.71
C ALA A 187 7.05 -12.67 -4.80
N VAL A 188 7.46 -12.73 -6.07
CA VAL A 188 6.68 -13.32 -7.16
C VAL A 188 6.37 -14.77 -6.84
N LEU A 189 7.31 -15.60 -6.40
CA LEU A 189 7.03 -17.00 -6.06
C LEU A 189 6.09 -17.18 -4.86
N THR A 190 6.11 -16.29 -3.86
CA THR A 190 5.16 -16.30 -2.74
C THR A 190 3.82 -15.65 -3.08
N PHE A 191 3.80 -14.63 -3.92
CA PHE A 191 2.65 -13.77 -4.24
C PHE A 191 1.90 -14.20 -5.51
N VAL A 192 2.56 -14.92 -6.42
CA VAL A 192 1.94 -15.53 -7.61
C VAL A 192 1.10 -16.70 -7.09
N GLY A 193 -0.14 -16.35 -6.78
CA GLY A 193 -1.21 -17.23 -6.34
C GLY A 193 -1.18 -18.62 -6.98
N GLN A 194 -1.47 -19.63 -6.17
CA GLN A 194 -1.50 -21.00 -6.66
C GLN A 194 -2.67 -21.17 -7.64
N ARG A 195 -2.37 -21.73 -8.81
CA ARG A 195 -3.37 -22.22 -9.76
C ARG A 195 -3.92 -23.53 -9.23
N THR A 196 -5.21 -23.58 -8.92
CA THR A 196 -5.90 -24.82 -8.51
C THR A 196 -7.03 -25.19 -9.48
N GLU A 197 -7.41 -26.45 -9.49
CA GLU A 197 -8.57 -26.96 -10.24
C GLU A 197 -9.70 -27.30 -9.27
N VAL A 198 -10.91 -26.88 -9.62
CA VAL A 198 -12.11 -27.20 -8.84
C VAL A 198 -12.52 -28.63 -9.15
N SER A 199 -12.66 -29.43 -8.11
CA SER A 199 -13.29 -30.75 -8.17
C SER A 199 -14.58 -30.76 -7.36
N GLY A 200 -15.66 -31.27 -7.97
CA GLY A 200 -16.97 -31.42 -7.33
C GLY A 200 -18.00 -30.35 -7.72
N GLU A 201 -19.21 -30.50 -7.17
CA GLU A 201 -20.41 -29.72 -7.58
C GLU A 201 -20.90 -28.73 -6.52
N SER A 202 -20.23 -28.65 -5.37
CA SER A 202 -20.71 -27.85 -4.23
C SER A 202 -20.78 -26.35 -4.49
N MET A 203 -20.06 -25.86 -5.51
CA MET A 203 -20.08 -24.48 -5.94
C MET A 203 -20.71 -24.30 -7.33
N SER A 204 -21.41 -25.30 -7.90
CA SER A 204 -21.84 -25.36 -9.31
C SER A 204 -22.62 -24.15 -9.82
N ASN A 205 -23.29 -23.39 -8.94
CA ASN A 205 -23.95 -22.14 -9.31
C ASN A 205 -22.97 -21.04 -9.77
N THR A 206 -21.72 -21.11 -9.32
CA THR A 206 -20.65 -20.13 -9.58
C THR A 206 -19.44 -20.79 -10.26
N LEU A 207 -19.00 -21.94 -9.76
CA LEU A 207 -17.81 -22.68 -10.17
C LEU A 207 -18.15 -24.12 -10.52
N HIS A 208 -17.80 -24.54 -11.72
CA HIS A 208 -18.05 -25.89 -12.21
C HIS A 208 -16.82 -26.77 -12.03
N SER A 209 -17.03 -28.09 -11.95
CA SER A 209 -15.92 -29.04 -11.90
C SER A 209 -15.05 -28.92 -13.16
N GLY A 210 -13.73 -28.85 -12.99
CA GLY A 210 -12.74 -28.58 -14.05
C GLY A 210 -12.42 -27.09 -14.26
N ASP A 211 -13.06 -26.18 -13.53
CA ASP A 211 -12.69 -24.77 -13.54
C ASP A 211 -11.31 -24.58 -12.90
N THR A 212 -10.43 -23.88 -13.60
CA THR A 212 -9.15 -23.46 -13.03
C THR A 212 -9.27 -22.08 -12.41
N LEU A 213 -8.87 -21.96 -11.15
CA LEU A 213 -8.93 -20.73 -10.38
C LEU A 213 -7.55 -20.18 -10.03
N TRP A 214 -7.50 -18.86 -9.87
CA TRP A 214 -6.43 -18.14 -9.24
C TRP A 214 -6.79 -17.81 -7.80
N ILE A 215 -5.94 -18.21 -6.86
CA ILE A 215 -6.10 -17.92 -5.44
C ILE A 215 -5.17 -16.77 -5.05
N ASP A 216 -5.73 -15.66 -4.57
CA ASP A 216 -4.97 -14.59 -3.93
C ASP A 216 -4.78 -14.90 -2.44
N LYS A 217 -3.53 -15.14 -2.04
CA LYS A 217 -3.16 -15.41 -0.65
C LYS A 217 -2.88 -14.14 0.17
N LEU A 218 -2.61 -13.02 -0.50
CA LEU A 218 -2.07 -11.82 0.13
C LEU A 218 -3.13 -10.98 0.81
N GLU A 219 -4.33 -11.00 0.23
CA GLU A 219 -5.44 -10.21 0.75
C GLU A 219 -5.79 -10.59 2.19
N TYR A 220 -5.58 -11.85 2.59
CA TYR A 220 -5.89 -12.31 3.95
C TYR A 220 -4.70 -12.31 4.90
N GLU A 221 -3.47 -12.17 4.39
CA GLU A 221 -2.29 -11.86 5.19
C GLU A 221 -2.38 -10.42 5.77
N PHE A 222 -2.87 -9.46 4.96
CA PHE A 222 -2.97 -8.06 5.36
C PHE A 222 -4.40 -7.59 5.68
N GLY A 223 -5.41 -8.39 5.32
CA GLY A 223 -6.82 -8.07 5.48
C GLY A 223 -7.60 -9.14 6.24
N SER A 224 -8.91 -8.96 6.32
CA SER A 224 -9.85 -9.97 6.80
C SER A 224 -10.76 -10.42 5.66
N PRO A 225 -11.07 -11.72 5.57
CA PRO A 225 -12.11 -12.21 4.68
C PRO A 225 -13.43 -11.47 4.90
N LYS A 226 -14.15 -11.20 3.81
CA LYS A 226 -15.42 -10.48 3.84
C LYS A 226 -16.57 -11.42 3.55
N ARG A 227 -17.78 -10.99 3.92
CA ARG A 227 -18.99 -11.73 3.58
C ARG A 227 -19.08 -11.88 2.06
N PHE A 228 -19.48 -13.06 1.63
CA PHE A 228 -19.57 -13.51 0.25
C PHE A 228 -18.24 -13.72 -0.47
N ASP A 229 -17.08 -13.57 0.17
CA ASP A 229 -15.84 -13.99 -0.47
C ASP A 229 -15.81 -15.52 -0.64
N VAL A 230 -15.30 -15.99 -1.79
CA VAL A 230 -15.05 -17.40 -2.04
C VAL A 230 -13.64 -17.74 -1.55
N VAL A 231 -13.56 -18.62 -0.56
CA VAL A 231 -12.33 -18.94 0.16
C VAL A 231 -11.95 -20.40 0.01
N VAL A 232 -10.63 -20.65 0.08
CA VAL A 232 -10.04 -21.99 0.03
C VAL A 232 -9.38 -22.29 1.37
N PHE A 233 -9.65 -23.46 1.93
CA PHE A 233 -9.11 -23.93 3.22
C PHE A 233 -8.86 -25.46 3.16
N PRO A 234 -7.91 -26.00 3.94
CA PRO A 234 -7.66 -27.44 4.01
C PRO A 234 -8.82 -28.15 4.72
N TYR A 235 -9.10 -29.38 4.32
CA TYR A 235 -10.12 -30.23 4.93
C TYR A 235 -9.53 -31.58 5.33
N GLY A 236 -9.73 -31.95 6.59
CA GLY A 236 -9.13 -33.13 7.22
C GLY A 236 -7.76 -32.84 7.84
N ASP A 237 -7.15 -33.89 8.41
CA ASP A 237 -5.82 -33.79 9.04
C ASP A 237 -4.67 -33.78 8.02
N ASP A 238 -4.96 -34.23 6.80
CA ASP A 238 -4.00 -34.28 5.70
C ASP A 238 -4.13 -33.00 4.86
N ASP A 239 -3.08 -32.17 4.83
CA ASP A 239 -2.98 -30.90 4.05
C ASP A 239 -3.07 -31.07 2.51
N GLU A 240 -3.58 -32.20 2.03
CA GLU A 240 -3.69 -32.56 0.63
C GLU A 240 -5.07 -32.27 0.03
N THR A 241 -6.11 -32.18 0.87
CA THR A 241 -7.48 -31.92 0.41
C THR A 241 -7.88 -30.49 0.73
N PHE A 242 -8.28 -29.73 -0.29
CA PHE A 242 -8.74 -28.35 -0.12
C PHE A 242 -10.22 -28.22 -0.48
N PHE A 243 -10.96 -27.52 0.37
CA PHE A 243 -12.34 -27.13 0.10
C PHE A 243 -12.42 -25.68 -0.35
N ILE A 244 -13.38 -25.42 -1.24
CA ILE A 244 -13.72 -24.08 -1.72
C ILE A 244 -15.17 -23.80 -1.38
N LYS A 245 -15.41 -22.73 -0.61
CA LYS A 245 -16.74 -22.33 -0.12
C LYS A 245 -16.87 -20.82 -0.07
N ARG A 246 -18.09 -20.33 0.10
CA ARG A 246 -18.37 -18.90 0.28
C ARG A 246 -18.58 -18.57 1.75
N ILE A 247 -17.99 -17.48 2.20
CA ILE A 247 -18.21 -16.96 3.55
C ILE A 247 -19.61 -16.38 3.65
N ILE A 248 -20.34 -16.84 4.64
CA ILE A 248 -21.70 -16.39 4.95
C ILE A 248 -21.74 -15.70 6.30
N GLY A 249 -21.13 -16.25 7.35
CA GLY A 249 -21.03 -15.62 8.67
C GLY A 249 -19.63 -15.09 8.95
N LEU A 250 -19.56 -13.93 9.60
CA LEU A 250 -18.31 -13.27 9.99
C LEU A 250 -18.05 -13.44 11.50
N PRO A 251 -16.80 -13.18 11.95
CA PRO A 251 -16.46 -13.30 13.35
C PRO A 251 -17.37 -12.49 14.28
N GLY A 252 -17.77 -13.11 15.40
CA GLY A 252 -18.67 -12.53 16.41
C GLY A 252 -20.15 -12.50 16.02
N GLU A 253 -20.54 -13.03 14.86
CA GLU A 253 -21.94 -13.10 14.44
C GLU A 253 -22.63 -14.40 14.88
N THR A 254 -23.94 -14.35 15.04
CA THR A 254 -24.79 -15.52 15.25
C THR A 254 -25.44 -15.92 13.93
N VAL A 255 -25.35 -17.19 13.56
CA VAL A 255 -25.88 -17.75 12.31
C VAL A 255 -26.86 -18.88 12.61
N TYR A 256 -28.03 -18.88 11.97
CA TYR A 256 -28.95 -20.01 11.95
C TYR A 256 -29.77 -20.05 10.66
N ILE A 257 -30.43 -21.18 10.42
CA ILE A 257 -31.26 -21.43 9.24
C ILE A 257 -32.64 -21.90 9.70
N ASP A 258 -33.70 -21.18 9.32
CA ASP A 258 -35.07 -21.54 9.68
C ASP A 258 -35.61 -22.75 8.90
N GLU A 259 -36.84 -23.19 9.21
CA GLU A 259 -37.45 -24.35 8.55
C GLU A 259 -37.76 -24.15 7.06
N ASP A 260 -37.89 -22.89 6.64
CA ASP A 260 -38.13 -22.48 5.24
C ASP A 260 -36.81 -22.36 4.44
N GLY A 261 -35.66 -22.54 5.11
CA GLY A 261 -34.34 -22.53 4.50
C GLY A 261 -33.73 -21.13 4.35
N VAL A 262 -34.26 -20.14 5.05
CA VAL A 262 -33.74 -18.77 5.10
C VAL A 262 -32.60 -18.70 6.12
N ILE A 263 -31.49 -18.09 5.71
CA ILE A 263 -30.32 -17.88 6.56
C ILE A 263 -30.51 -16.57 7.32
N TYR A 264 -30.22 -16.58 8.63
CA TYR A 264 -30.23 -15.40 9.48
C TYR A 264 -28.83 -15.14 10.02
N ILE A 265 -28.49 -13.85 10.11
CA ILE A 265 -27.26 -13.34 10.72
C ILE A 265 -27.67 -12.33 11.78
N ASN A 266 -27.35 -12.58 13.05
CA ASN A 266 -27.75 -11.73 14.18
C ASN A 266 -29.26 -11.43 14.18
N ASP A 267 -30.09 -12.48 14.01
CA ASP A 267 -31.57 -12.42 13.95
C ASP A 267 -32.17 -11.67 12.75
N GLU A 268 -31.34 -11.17 11.82
CA GLU A 268 -31.79 -10.55 10.58
C GLU A 268 -31.63 -11.51 9.39
N PRO A 269 -32.62 -11.60 8.48
CA PRO A 269 -32.48 -12.44 7.30
C PRO A 269 -31.30 -11.95 6.44
N LEU A 270 -30.49 -12.89 5.95
CA LEU A 270 -29.31 -12.60 5.15
C LEU A 270 -29.68 -11.86 3.86
N GLU A 271 -29.38 -10.56 3.81
CA GLU A 271 -29.60 -9.75 2.62
C GLU A 271 -28.46 -9.91 1.59
N GLY A 272 -28.81 -9.85 0.30
CA GLY A 272 -27.84 -9.78 -0.80
C GLY A 272 -27.23 -11.11 -1.24
N ASP A 273 -27.67 -12.24 -0.67
CA ASP A 273 -27.27 -13.56 -1.14
C ASP A 273 -27.92 -13.91 -2.48
N VAL A 274 -27.20 -13.64 -3.56
CA VAL A 274 -27.60 -13.99 -4.94
C VAL A 274 -27.01 -15.31 -5.43
N TYR A 275 -26.25 -15.99 -4.57
CA TYR A 275 -25.41 -17.14 -4.93
C TYR A 275 -26.12 -18.46 -4.63
N GLY A 276 -26.82 -18.52 -3.49
CA GLY A 276 -27.76 -19.60 -3.18
C GLY A 276 -29.03 -19.48 -4.01
N ARG A 277 -29.10 -20.18 -5.15
CA ARG A 277 -30.26 -20.14 -6.04
C ARG A 277 -31.46 -20.96 -5.56
N GLU A 278 -31.25 -21.76 -4.53
CA GLU A 278 -32.22 -22.71 -3.99
C GLU A 278 -32.40 -22.46 -2.50
N ALA A 279 -33.65 -22.58 -2.02
CA ALA A 279 -33.91 -22.65 -0.59
C ALA A 279 -33.22 -23.90 -0.01
N ILE A 280 -32.65 -23.76 1.18
CA ILE A 280 -32.02 -24.87 1.89
C ILE A 280 -33.14 -25.82 2.35
N ALA A 281 -33.08 -27.08 1.93
CA ALA A 281 -34.06 -28.06 2.39
C ALA A 281 -33.97 -28.24 3.91
N SER A 282 -35.11 -28.44 4.57
CA SER A 282 -35.19 -28.49 6.05
C SER A 282 -34.28 -29.56 6.67
N ASP A 283 -34.05 -30.68 5.96
CA ASP A 283 -33.14 -31.77 6.35
C ASP A 283 -31.65 -31.48 6.05
N LYS A 284 -31.36 -30.37 5.38
CA LYS A 284 -30.02 -29.92 4.96
C LYS A 284 -29.49 -28.74 5.75
N ARG A 285 -30.18 -28.34 6.83
CA ARG A 285 -29.77 -27.25 7.74
C ARG A 285 -28.59 -27.66 8.62
N GLY A 286 -28.51 -28.95 8.96
CA GLY A 286 -27.42 -29.52 9.75
C GLY A 286 -27.34 -28.86 11.13
N VAL A 287 -26.12 -28.60 11.62
CA VAL A 287 -25.91 -27.93 12.92
C VAL A 287 -26.48 -26.52 12.98
N ALA A 288 -26.62 -25.86 11.82
CA ALA A 288 -27.18 -24.51 11.72
C ALA A 288 -28.73 -24.50 11.76
N ALA A 289 -29.38 -25.64 12.05
CA ALA A 289 -30.79 -25.65 12.46
C ALA A 289 -30.99 -24.97 13.83
N GLU A 290 -29.92 -24.89 14.63
CA GLU A 290 -29.85 -24.13 15.88
C GLU A 290 -28.91 -22.92 15.71
N GLU A 291 -28.97 -21.98 16.65
CA GLU A 291 -28.11 -20.80 16.68
C GLU A 291 -26.64 -21.15 16.93
N ILE A 292 -25.77 -20.73 16.01
CA ILE A 292 -24.32 -20.87 16.11
C ILE A 292 -23.72 -19.48 16.29
N THR A 293 -23.12 -19.21 17.44
CA THR A 293 -22.35 -17.97 17.66
C THR A 293 -20.89 -18.20 17.27
N LEU A 294 -20.39 -17.41 16.33
CA LEU A 294 -19.03 -17.51 15.83
C LEU A 294 -18.04 -16.82 16.77
N GLY A 295 -16.89 -17.45 16.99
CA GLY A 295 -15.76 -16.83 17.68
C GLY A 295 -15.16 -15.63 16.94
N ASP A 296 -14.23 -14.91 17.59
CA ASP A 296 -13.56 -13.71 17.05
C ASP A 296 -12.67 -13.96 15.83
N ASP A 297 -12.36 -15.23 15.51
CA ASP A 297 -11.59 -15.63 14.34
C ASP A 297 -12.30 -16.68 13.48
N GLU A 298 -13.57 -16.96 13.73
CA GLU A 298 -14.35 -18.00 13.06
C GLU A 298 -15.23 -17.44 11.94
N TYR A 299 -15.35 -18.22 10.87
CA TYR A 299 -16.18 -17.92 9.72
C TYR A 299 -17.12 -19.09 9.44
N PHE A 300 -18.39 -18.79 9.19
CA PHE A 300 -19.36 -19.79 8.73
C PHE A 300 -19.38 -19.78 7.20
N VAL A 301 -19.12 -20.93 6.56
CA VAL A 301 -19.04 -21.03 5.10
C VAL A 301 -20.11 -21.95 4.55
N LEU A 302 -20.65 -21.62 3.37
CA LEU A 302 -21.59 -22.44 2.63
C LEU A 302 -21.12 -22.65 1.19
N GLY A 303 -21.49 -23.79 0.60
CA GLY A 303 -21.42 -23.95 -0.85
C GLY A 303 -22.56 -23.20 -1.54
N ASP A 304 -22.30 -22.70 -2.75
CA ASP A 304 -23.32 -22.03 -3.56
C ASP A 304 -24.40 -23.03 -4.04
N ASN A 305 -24.06 -24.31 -4.16
CA ASN A 305 -25.01 -25.41 -4.33
C ASN A 305 -25.49 -25.89 -2.95
N ARG A 306 -26.45 -25.15 -2.39
CA ARG A 306 -26.90 -25.27 -1.00
C ARG A 306 -27.36 -26.66 -0.60
N ASN A 307 -28.07 -27.37 -1.47
CA ASN A 307 -28.60 -28.70 -1.15
C ASN A 307 -27.60 -29.83 -1.43
N ASN A 308 -26.48 -29.54 -2.10
CA ASN A 308 -25.44 -30.50 -2.47
C ASN A 308 -24.04 -30.00 -2.11
N SER A 309 -23.87 -29.52 -0.86
CA SER A 309 -22.59 -29.06 -0.35
C SER A 309 -22.33 -29.61 1.05
N ARG A 310 -21.14 -30.15 1.26
CA ARG A 310 -20.55 -30.40 2.58
C ARG A 310 -19.78 -29.16 2.99
N ASP A 311 -20.27 -28.44 4.00
CA ASP A 311 -19.80 -27.14 4.45
C ASP A 311 -20.08 -26.96 5.95
N SER A 312 -20.02 -25.75 6.52
CA SER A 312 -20.11 -25.52 7.97
C SER A 312 -21.38 -26.02 8.65
N ARG A 313 -22.41 -26.42 7.88
CA ARG A 313 -23.59 -27.11 8.40
C ARG A 313 -23.32 -28.55 8.86
N VAL A 314 -22.18 -29.13 8.50
CA VAL A 314 -21.80 -30.50 8.88
C VAL A 314 -20.71 -30.43 9.95
N GLU A 315 -20.87 -31.19 11.03
CA GLU A 315 -20.00 -31.16 12.22
C GLU A 315 -18.51 -31.38 11.93
N ASP A 316 -18.20 -32.16 10.91
CA ASP A 316 -16.83 -32.49 10.52
C ASP A 316 -16.12 -31.37 9.76
N VAL A 317 -16.87 -30.43 9.18
CA VAL A 317 -16.32 -29.20 8.59
C VAL A 317 -16.32 -28.09 9.64
N GLY A 318 -17.46 -27.87 10.29
CA GLY A 318 -17.62 -26.85 11.31
C GLY A 318 -17.29 -25.42 10.84
N ASN A 319 -17.01 -24.54 11.80
CA ASN A 319 -16.59 -23.18 11.54
C ASN A 319 -15.12 -23.15 11.13
N ILE A 320 -14.75 -22.21 10.25
CA ILE A 320 -13.39 -22.12 9.72
C ILE A 320 -12.64 -20.98 10.41
N HIS A 321 -11.49 -21.26 11.01
CA HIS A 321 -10.66 -20.20 11.60
C HIS A 321 -9.94 -19.40 10.51
N LYS A 322 -9.71 -18.11 10.77
CA LYS A 322 -9.00 -17.21 9.86
C LYS A 322 -7.66 -17.79 9.36
N LYS A 323 -6.91 -18.42 10.26
CA LYS A 323 -5.59 -19.00 9.98
C LYS A 323 -5.63 -20.19 9.02
N ASP A 324 -6.76 -20.88 8.92
CA ASP A 324 -6.92 -22.06 8.08
C ASP A 324 -7.36 -21.64 6.66
N ILE A 325 -7.76 -20.38 6.48
CA ILE A 325 -8.08 -19.82 5.17
C ILE A 325 -6.78 -19.51 4.42
N ILE A 326 -6.55 -20.23 3.33
CA ILE A 326 -5.35 -20.10 2.50
C ILE A 326 -5.40 -18.85 1.63
N GLY A 327 -6.59 -18.46 1.16
CA GLY A 327 -6.74 -17.33 0.27
C GLY A 327 -8.12 -17.22 -0.37
N ARG A 328 -8.30 -16.14 -1.14
CA ARG A 328 -9.52 -15.85 -1.89
C ARG A 328 -9.42 -16.35 -3.33
N ALA A 329 -10.44 -17.04 -3.81
CA ALA A 329 -10.56 -17.32 -5.24
C ALA A 329 -11.02 -16.05 -5.98
N VAL A 330 -10.15 -15.44 -6.79
CA VAL A 330 -10.43 -14.12 -7.40
C VAL A 330 -10.76 -14.23 -8.89
N PHE A 331 -10.12 -15.16 -9.58
CA PHE A 331 -10.19 -15.22 -11.04
C PHE A 331 -10.34 -16.64 -11.54
N ARG A 332 -11.17 -16.84 -12.56
CA ARG A 332 -11.36 -18.13 -13.24
C ARG A 332 -10.87 -18.05 -14.68
N PHE A 333 -10.08 -19.03 -15.10
CA PHE A 333 -9.50 -19.10 -16.44
C PHE A 333 -10.29 -19.97 -17.43
N THR A 334 -10.86 -21.10 -16.97
CA THR A 334 -11.62 -22.07 -17.79
C THR A 334 -13.07 -22.13 -17.33
N GLY A 335 -14.03 -22.52 -18.20
CA GLY A 335 -15.46 -22.60 -17.84
C GLY A 335 -16.22 -21.26 -17.77
N GLY A 336 -15.56 -20.15 -18.05
CA GLY A 336 -16.15 -18.81 -18.11
C GLY A 336 -15.14 -17.78 -17.60
N PHE A 337 -14.32 -17.23 -18.51
CA PHE A 337 -13.23 -16.32 -18.16
C PHE A 337 -13.76 -15.07 -17.45
N GLY A 338 -13.28 -14.79 -16.25
CA GLY A 338 -13.71 -13.62 -15.50
C GLY A 338 -13.36 -13.65 -14.02
N LYS A 339 -13.68 -12.53 -13.35
CA LYS A 339 -13.61 -12.43 -11.90
C LYS A 339 -14.70 -13.31 -11.28
N ILE A 340 -14.37 -13.95 -10.17
CA ILE A 340 -15.32 -14.70 -9.35
C ILE A 340 -15.98 -13.66 -8.45
N GLU A 341 -17.27 -13.40 -8.67
CA GLU A 341 -18.09 -12.54 -7.81
C GLU A 341 -19.19 -13.38 -7.18
#